data_AF-R9MF18-F1
#
_entry.id   AF-R9MF18-F1
#
_cell.length_a   1.000
_cell.length_b   1.000
_cell.length_c   1.000
_cell.angle_alpha   90.00
_cell.angle_beta   90.00
_cell.angle_gamma   90.00
#
_symmetry.space_group_name_H-M   'P 1'
#
loop_
_entity.id
_entity.type
_entity.pdbx_description
1 polymer ?
#
loop_
_entity_poly.entity_id
_entity_poly.type
_entity_poly.pdbx_seq_one_letter_code
_entity_poly.pdbx_strand_id
1 'polypeptide(L)' 'MQEKLLIASIMLLALDGEEIVGIATIHSSAKIKARHDGELGIVVAKKYQGQGIGTELIRQLAY' A
#
# COMPACT_ATOMS: atom_id res chain seq x y z
N MET A 1 14.74 -25.60 -13.31
CA MET A 1 15.26 -24.31 -12.80
C MET A 1 14.03 -23.42 -12.62
N GLN A 2 13.54 -23.25 -11.39
CA GLN A 2 12.38 -22.38 -11.13
C GLN A 2 12.87 -20.93 -11.14
N GLU A 3 12.35 -20.14 -12.08
CA GLU A 3 12.62 -18.72 -12.19
C GLU A 3 12.04 -18.01 -10.95
N LYS A 4 12.90 -17.40 -10.13
CA LYS A 4 12.47 -16.66 -8.94
C LYS A 4 11.80 -15.36 -9.40
N LEU A 5 10.48 -15.42 -9.52
CA LEU A 5 9.65 -14.33 -9.98
C LEU A 5 9.60 -13.22 -8.91
N LEU A 6 10.16 -12.04 -9.19
CA LEU A 6 10.09 -10.89 -8.29
C LEU A 6 8.64 -10.40 -8.18
N ILE A 7 8.14 -10.34 -6.95
CA ILE A 7 6.84 -9.78 -6.60
C ILE A 7 7.05 -8.29 -6.33
N ALA A 8 6.33 -7.42 -7.05
CA ALA A 8 6.34 -6.00 -6.76
C ALA A 8 5.45 -5.72 -5.55
N SER A 9 6.02 -5.07 -4.53
CA SER A 9 5.31 -4.61 -3.34
C SER A 9 5.80 -3.22 -2.95
N ILE A 10 4.87 -2.32 -2.66
CA ILE A 10 5.14 -0.96 -2.19
C ILE A 10 4.40 -0.76 -0.88
N MET A 11 5.07 -0.15 0.10
CA MET A 11 4.49 0.27 1.36
C MET A 11 4.79 1.76 1.59
N LEU A 12 3.76 2.52 1.93
CA LEU A 12 3.85 3.91 2.37
C LEU A 12 3.45 4.01 3.84
N LEU A 13 4.18 4.86 4.57
CA LEU A 13 3.92 5.20 5.95
C LEU A 13 3.57 6.69 6.02
N ALA A 14 2.42 7.02 6.59
CA ALA A 14 2.09 8.38 6.99
C ALA A 14 2.58 8.58 8.42
N LEU A 15 3.39 9.61 8.63
CA LEU A 15 4.01 9.94 9.91
C LEU A 15 3.50 11.28 10.42
N ASP A 16 3.21 11.34 11.72
CA ASP A 16 3.05 12.57 12.49
C ASP A 16 4.22 12.62 13.49
N GLY A 17 5.31 13.29 13.09
CA GLY A 17 6.60 13.17 13.76
C GLY A 17 7.15 11.74 13.66
N GLU A 18 7.29 11.06 14.80
CA GLU A 18 7.74 9.66 14.89
C GLU A 18 6.58 8.65 14.96
N GLU A 19 5.32 9.12 15.07
CA GLU A 19 4.15 8.25 15.17
C GLU A 19 3.66 7.84 13.77
N ILE A 20 3.48 6.55 13.55
CA ILE A 20 2.82 6.04 12.34
C ILE A 20 1.31 6.23 12.50
N VAL A 21 0.76 7.13 11.69
CA VAL A 21 -0.67 7.48 11.72
C VAL A 21 -1.47 6.80 10.62
N GLY A 22 -0.80 6.26 9.61
CA GLY A 22 -1.42 5.49 8.55
C GLY A 22 -0.41 4.67 7.76
N ILE A 23 -0.91 3.60 7.14
CA ILE A 23 -0.13 2.69 6.31
C ILE A 23 -0.94 2.41 5.05
N ALA A 24 -0.26 2.36 3.91
CA ALA A 24 -0.80 1.85 2.67
C ALA A 24 0.14 0.83 2.04
N THR A 25 -0.40 -0.26 1.54
CA THR A 25 0.36 -1.32 0.87
C THR A 25 -0.32 -1.68 -0.44
N ILE A 26 0.48 -1.96 -1.47
CA ILE A 26 0.03 -2.64 -2.68
C ILE A 26 1.00 -3.76 -3.01
N HIS A 27 0.48 -4.94 -3.33
CA HIS A 27 1.29 -6.06 -3.80
C HIS A 27 0.66 -6.75 -5.01
N SER A 28 1.49 -7.09 -6.00
CA SER A 28 1.06 -7.81 -7.19
C SER A 28 1.00 -9.32 -6.95
N SER A 29 0.12 -10.02 -7.68
CA SER A 29 0.07 -11.47 -7.64
C SER A 29 1.33 -12.12 -8.23
N ALA A 30 1.83 -13.17 -7.57
CA ALA A 30 2.90 -14.01 -8.11
C ALA A 30 2.45 -14.90 -9.28
N LYS A 31 1.13 -15.01 -9.54
CA LYS A 31 0.60 -15.79 -10.66
C LYS A 31 0.65 -14.96 -11.94
N ILE A 32 1.34 -15.46 -12.98
CA ILE A 32 1.52 -14.77 -14.27
C ILE A 32 0.20 -14.24 -14.83
N LYS A 33 -0.86 -15.05 -14.80
CA LYS A 33 -2.19 -14.67 -15.31
C LYS A 33 -2.91 -13.60 -14.48
N ALA A 34 -2.53 -13.40 -13.22
CA ALA A 34 -3.15 -12.44 -12.29
C ALA A 34 -2.20 -11.28 -11.92
N ARG A 35 -1.07 -11.15 -12.60
CA ARG A 35 -0.05 -10.13 -12.29
C ARG A 35 -0.52 -8.69 -12.57
N HIS A 36 -1.50 -8.54 -13.46
CA HIS A 36 -2.17 -7.25 -13.72
C HIS A 36 -3.10 -6.82 -12.58
N ASP A 37 -3.36 -7.72 -11.63
CA ASP A 37 -4.15 -7.48 -10.44
C ASP A 37 -3.23 -7.37 -9.21
N GLY A 38 -3.64 -6.52 -8.27
CA GLY A 38 -2.90 -6.22 -7.06
C GLY A 38 -3.84 -5.94 -5.91
N GLU A 39 -3.49 -6.49 -4.75
CA GLU A 39 -4.24 -6.22 -3.52
C GLU A 39 -3.69 -4.96 -2.86
N LEU A 40 -4.61 -4.05 -2.52
CA LEU A 40 -4.31 -2.80 -1.86
C LEU A 40 -4.94 -2.79 -0.47
N GLY A 41 -4.15 -2.44 0.54
CA GLY A 41 -4.58 -2.33 1.93
C GLY A 41 -4.25 -0.95 2.49
N ILE A 42 -5.20 -0.33 3.19
CA ILE A 42 -5.02 0.97 3.84
C ILE A 42 -5.61 0.94 5.24
N VAL A 43 -4.84 1.46 6.19
CA VAL A 43 -5.27 1.71 7.56
C VAL A 43 -4.87 3.12 7.96
N VAL A 44 -5.79 3.84 8.60
CA VAL A 44 -5.53 5.12 9.26
C VAL A 44 -5.97 4.99 10.71
N ALA A 45 -5.09 5.39 11.62
CA ALA A 45 -5.37 5.38 13.05
C ALA A 45 -6.64 6.19 13.35
N LYS A 46 -7.52 5.65 14.20
CA LYS A 46 -8.89 6.17 14.39
C LYS A 46 -8.94 7.67 14.73
N LYS A 47 -8.00 8.15 15.56
CA LYS A 47 -7.90 9.58 15.93
C LYS A 47 -7.55 10.51 14.76
N TYR A 48 -7.00 9.97 13.67
CA TYR A 48 -6.59 10.71 12.47
C TYR A 48 -7.55 10.51 11.28
N GLN A 49 -8.62 9.72 11.44
CA GLN A 49 -9.62 9.55 10.40
C GLN A 49 -10.42 10.84 10.18
N GLY A 50 -10.98 11.01 8.97
CA GLY A 50 -11.70 12.22 8.58
C GLY A 50 -10.81 13.40 8.15
N GLN A 51 -9.48 13.26 8.20
CA GLN A 51 -8.52 14.32 7.86
C GLN A 51 -7.91 14.17 6.45
N GLY A 52 -8.38 13.22 5.64
CA GLY A 52 -7.91 13.02 4.26
C GLY A 52 -6.62 12.19 4.10
N ILE A 53 -6.01 11.70 5.19
CA ILE A 53 -4.76 10.90 5.14
C ILE A 53 -4.92 9.65 4.26
N GLY A 54 -6.04 8.92 4.38
CA GLY A 54 -6.29 7.76 3.54
C GLY A 54 -6.39 8.10 2.05
N THR A 55 -6.98 9.27 1.72
CA THR A 55 -7.05 9.77 0.35
C THR A 55 -5.67 10.06 -0.21
N GLU A 56 -4.83 10.74 0.57
CA GLU A 56 -3.46 11.07 0.14
C GLU A 56 -2.60 9.81 -0.02
N LEU A 57 -2.76 8.84 0.90
CA LEU A 57 -2.11 7.54 0.78
C LEU A 57 -2.49 6.81 -0.52
N ILE A 58 -3.79 6.78 -0.90
CA ILE A 58 -4.20 6.21 -2.21
C ILE A 58 -3.58 7.00 -3.35
N ARG A 59 -3.61 8.33 -3.26
CA ARG A 59 -3.14 9.22 -4.33
C ARG A 59 -1.68 8.95 -4.67
N GLN A 60 -0.82 8.78 -3.66
CA GLN A 60 0.60 8.50 -3.87
C GLN A 60 0.89 7.07 -4.33
N LEU A 61 -0.05 6.14 -4.10
CA LEU A 61 0.15 4.73 -4.41
C LEU A 61 -0.39 4.35 -5.80
N ALA A 62 -1.39 5.08 -6.30
CA ALA A 62 -2.14 4.74 -7.52
C ALA A 62 -2.02 5.77 -8.66
N TYR A 63 -1.39 6.92 -8.43
CA TYR A 63 -1.16 7.97 -9.44
C TYR A 63 0.32 8.35 -9.51
#